data_AF-A0A379VJM4-F1
#
_entry.id   AF-A0A379VJM4-F1
#
_cell.length_a   1.000
_cell.length_b   1.000
_cell.length_c   1.000
_cell.angle_alpha   90.00
_cell.angle_beta   90.00
_cell.angle_gamma   90.00
#
_symmetry.space_group_name_H-M   'P 1'
#
loop_
_entity.id
_entity.type
_entity.pdbx_description
1 polymer ?
#
loop_
_entity_poly.entity_id
_entity_poly.type
_entity_poly.pdbx_seq_one_letter_code
_entity_poly.pdbx_strand_id
1 'polypeptide(L)' 'MLYLLDGKTIPDNRHDVSIRFMDFVRDNPREQVFEDDMFTIRYFQKGSGHITFKRLDLVEKMNDIVAKHFPGALPAR' A
#
# COMPACT_ATOMS: atom_id res chain seq x y z
N MET A 1 21.78 -0.32 3.15
CA MET A 1 20.56 0.41 2.75
C MET A 1 19.63 -0.60 2.11
N LEU A 2 18.45 -0.82 2.70
CA LEU A 2 17.51 -1.83 2.24
C LEU A 2 16.69 -1.22 1.09
N TYR A 3 16.66 -1.89 -0.06
CA TYR A 3 15.91 -1.49 -1.25
C TYR A 3 15.04 -2.68 -1.66
N LEU A 4 13.76 -2.44 -1.98
CA LEU A 4 12.84 -3.52 -2.36
C LEU A 4 12.01 -3.11 -3.58
N LEU A 5 12.03 -3.96 -4.61
CA LEU A 5 11.29 -3.87 -5.89
C LEU A 5 11.60 -2.67 -6.81
N ASP A 6 11.44 -1.44 -6.32
CA ASP A 6 11.58 -0.21 -7.12
C ASP A 6 12.95 0.45 -7.00
N GLY A 7 13.85 -0.13 -6.20
CA GLY A 7 15.20 0.37 -6.00
C GLY A 7 15.26 1.69 -5.22
N LYS A 8 14.12 2.20 -4.72
CA LYS A 8 14.08 3.39 -3.89
C LYS A 8 14.39 3.05 -2.44
N THR A 9 14.93 4.04 -1.77
CA THR A 9 15.20 4.00 -0.34
C THR A 9 13.90 3.74 0.39
N ILE A 10 13.87 2.85 1.38
CA ILE A 10 12.69 2.71 2.23
C ILE A 10 12.41 4.08 2.88
N PRO A 11 11.16 4.61 2.78
CA PRO A 11 10.81 5.88 3.40
C PRO A 11 11.12 5.85 4.90
N ASP A 12 11.48 7.00 5.47
CA ASP A 12 11.59 7.15 6.92
C ASP A 12 10.27 6.70 7.57
N ASN A 13 10.36 5.73 8.49
CA ASN A 13 9.20 5.16 9.15
C ASN A 13 8.48 6.17 10.06
N ARG A 14 9.14 7.28 10.43
CA ARG A 14 8.55 8.35 11.23
C ARG A 14 7.41 9.09 10.51
N HIS A 15 7.36 9.01 9.20
CA HIS A 15 6.26 9.53 8.38
C HIS A 15 5.75 8.44 7.43
N ASP A 16 5.61 7.22 7.95
CA ASP A 16 5.05 6.14 7.18
C ASP A 16 3.62 6.45 6.73
N VAL A 17 3.12 5.60 5.84
CA VAL A 17 1.79 5.79 5.26
C VAL A 17 0.65 5.70 6.27
N SER A 18 0.83 4.98 7.39
CA SER A 18 -0.18 4.89 8.43
C SER A 18 -0.32 6.22 9.16
N ILE A 19 0.80 6.89 9.47
CA ILE A 19 0.83 8.22 10.09
C ILE A 19 0.18 9.23 9.14
N ARG A 20 0.63 9.28 7.88
CA ARG A 20 0.06 10.20 6.87
C ARG A 20 -1.44 9.97 6.65
N PHE A 21 -1.88 8.72 6.66
CA PHE A 21 -3.30 8.37 6.54
C PHE A 21 -4.11 8.86 7.75
N MET A 22 -3.63 8.63 8.97
CA MET A 22 -4.31 9.07 10.19
C MET A 22 -4.37 10.60 10.29
N ASP A 23 -3.30 11.29 9.87
CA ASP A 23 -3.29 12.75 9.75
C ASP A 23 -4.33 13.24 8.75
N PHE A 24 -4.40 12.63 7.57
CA PHE A 24 -5.40 12.95 6.56
C PHE A 24 -6.83 12.77 7.07
N VAL A 25 -7.14 11.65 7.75
CA VAL A 25 -8.46 11.37 8.31
C VAL A 25 -8.85 12.41 9.36
N ARG A 26 -7.91 12.80 10.22
CA ARG A 26 -8.13 13.82 11.25
C ARG A 26 -8.40 15.20 10.65
N ASP A 27 -7.59 15.59 9.67
CA ASP A 27 -7.61 16.95 9.12
C ASP A 27 -8.72 17.11 8.07
N ASN A 28 -9.24 16.00 7.51
CA ASN A 28 -10.27 15.98 6.46
C ASN A 28 -11.45 15.06 6.85
N PRO A 29 -12.26 15.41 7.87
CA PRO A 29 -13.30 14.52 8.42
C PRO A 29 -14.46 14.20 7.46
N ARG A 30 -14.56 14.92 6.33
CA ARG A 30 -15.57 14.69 5.29
C ARG A 30 -15.04 13.92 4.08
N GLU A 31 -13.71 13.85 3.94
CA GLU A 31 -13.09 13.06 2.88
C GLU A 31 -13.17 11.58 3.22
N GLN A 32 -13.08 10.74 2.19
CA GLN A 32 -13.12 9.28 2.32
C GLN A 32 -12.06 8.59 1.46
N VAL A 33 -11.22 9.37 0.78
CA VAL A 33 -10.21 8.87 -0.14
C VAL A 33 -8.89 9.54 0.19
N PHE A 34 -7.95 8.74 0.68
CA PHE A 34 -6.55 9.11 0.80
C PHE A 34 -5.78 8.50 -0.36
N GLU A 35 -4.83 9.25 -0.92
CA GLU A 35 -4.01 8.79 -2.02
C GLU A 35 -2.55 9.09 -1.80
N ASP A 36 -1.69 8.16 -2.23
CA ASP A 36 -0.27 8.42 -2.41
C ASP A 36 0.24 7.82 -3.73
N ASP A 37 1.57 7.73 -3.86
CA ASP A 37 2.25 7.19 -5.04
C ASP A 37 2.05 5.69 -5.24
N MET A 38 1.78 4.93 -4.17
CA MET A 38 1.73 3.46 -4.19
C MET A 38 0.31 2.93 -4.21
N PHE A 39 -0.62 3.58 -3.52
CA PHE A 39 -2.01 3.14 -3.44
C PHE A 39 -3.01 4.25 -3.14
N THR A 40 -4.29 3.93 -3.35
CA THR A 40 -5.45 4.68 -2.89
C THR A 40 -6.11 3.93 -1.74
N ILE A 41 -6.39 4.62 -0.63
CA ILE A 41 -7.20 4.10 0.47
C ILE A 41 -8.57 4.78 0.44
N ARG A 42 -9.62 4.01 0.15
CA ARG A 42 -11.00 4.43 0.38
C ARG A 42 -11.46 3.92 1.73
N TYR A 43 -11.80 4.80 2.67
CA TYR A 43 -12.20 4.42 4.02
C TYR A 43 -13.66 4.78 4.31
N PHE A 44 -14.26 4.07 5.26
CA PHE A 44 -15.66 4.18 5.62
C PHE A 44 -15.78 4.45 7.12
N GLN A 45 -16.78 5.21 7.52
CA GLN A 45 -17.02 5.59 8.93
C GLN A 45 -17.22 4.39 9.87
N LYS A 46 -17.51 3.20 9.33
CA LYS A 46 -17.57 1.94 10.07
C LYS A 46 -16.20 1.31 10.40
N GLY A 47 -15.10 2.03 10.13
CA GLY A 47 -13.73 1.58 10.42
C GLY A 47 -13.15 0.59 9.41
N SER A 48 -13.77 0.43 8.24
CA SER A 48 -13.26 -0.42 7.15
C SER A 48 -12.66 0.42 6.02
N GLY A 49 -11.87 -0.19 5.15
CA GLY A 49 -11.40 0.47 3.94
C GLY A 49 -10.99 -0.51 2.84
N HIS A 50 -10.92 0.01 1.62
CA HIS A 50 -10.34 -0.68 0.47
C HIS A 50 -9.03 0.00 0.10
N ILE A 51 -8.00 -0.81 -0.14
CA ILE A 51 -6.71 -0.36 -0.65
C ILE A 51 -6.61 -0.81 -2.11
N THR A 52 -6.28 0.12 -2.99
CA THR A 52 -6.06 -0.14 -4.42
C THR A 52 -4.65 0.23 -4.79
N PHE A 53 -3.85 -0.75 -5.24
CA PHE A 53 -2.48 -0.51 -5.68
C PHE A 53 -2.45 0.25 -7.02
N LYS A 54 -1.61 1.29 -7.10
CA LYS A 54 -1.38 2.07 -8.31
C LYS A 54 -0.20 1.53 -9.15
N ARG A 55 0.81 0.97 -8.47
CA ARG A 55 2.04 0.42 -9.09
C ARG A 55 1.92 -1.08 -9.34
N LEU A 56 1.10 -1.46 -10.32
CA LEU A 56 0.88 -2.87 -10.67
C LEU A 56 2.17 -3.58 -11.09
N ASP A 57 3.12 -2.85 -11.69
CA ASP A 57 4.45 -3.36 -12.03
C ASP A 57 5.23 -3.86 -10.79
N LEU A 58 5.04 -3.22 -9.63
CA LEU A 58 5.63 -3.67 -8.37
C LEU A 58 4.82 -4.82 -7.75
N VAL A 59 3.49 -4.81 -7.92
CA VAL A 59 2.63 -5.92 -7.47
C VAL A 59 3.00 -7.22 -8.19
N GLU A 60 3.26 -7.17 -9.48
CA GLU A 60 3.72 -8.36 -10.24
C GLU A 60 5.04 -8.91 -9.69
N LYS A 61 6.04 -8.04 -9.46
CA LYS A 61 7.32 -8.47 -8.88
C LYS A 61 7.16 -9.01 -7.44
N MET A 62 6.24 -8.43 -6.67
CA MET A 62 5.90 -8.95 -5.33
C MET A 62 5.28 -10.35 -5.45
N ASN A 63 4.38 -10.55 -6.40
CA ASN A 63 3.76 -11.84 -6.66
C ASN A 63 4.80 -12.89 -7.10
N ASP A 64 5.81 -12.51 -7.88
CA ASP A 64 6.92 -13.41 -8.25
C ASP A 64 7.71 -13.88 -7.01
N ILE A 65 7.94 -12.99 -6.05
CA ILE A 65 8.58 -13.33 -4.77
C ILE A 65 7.68 -14.27 -3.96
N VAL A 66 6.38 -13.96 -3.85
CA VAL A 66 5.42 -14.81 -3.13
C VAL A 66 5.34 -16.19 -3.75
N ALA A 67 5.21 -16.30 -5.08
CA ALA A 67 5.13 -17.57 -5.78
C ALA A 67 6.39 -18.43 -5.61
N LYS A 68 7.57 -17.79 -5.57
CA LYS A 68 8.86 -18.49 -5.38
C LYS A 68 8.97 -19.12 -3.99
N HIS A 69 8.50 -18.43 -2.96
CA HIS A 69 8.66 -18.86 -1.56
C HIS A 69 7.45 -19.62 -1.00
N PHE A 70 6.26 -19.40 -1.57
CA PHE A 70 5.00 -19.98 -1.15
C PHE A 70 4.22 -20.53 -2.37
N PRO A 71 4.61 -21.70 -2.89
CA PRO A 71 3.92 -22.33 -4.02
C PRO A 71 2.43 -22.53 -3.71
N GLY A 72 1.55 -22.08 -4.61
CA GLY A 72 0.09 -22.19 -4.45
C GLY A 72 -0.58 -21.12 -3.59
N ALA A 73 0.18 -20.15 -3.05
CA ALA A 73 -0.38 -19.02 -2.31
C ALA A 73 -1.11 -18.01 -3.20
N LEU A 74 -0.78 -17.99 -4.50
CA LEU A 74 -1.43 -17.16 -5.49
C LEU A 74 -2.42 -18.00 -6.31
N PRO A 75 -3.55 -17.42 -6.73
CA PRO A 75 -4.47 -18.09 -7.65
C PRO A 75 -3.78 -18.38 -8.99
N ALA A 76 -4.35 -19.32 -9.76
CA ALA A 76 -3.95 -19.50 -11.14
C ALA A 76 -4.13 -18.19 -11.92
N ARG A 77 -3.15 -17.90 -12.79
CA ARG A 77 -3.11 -16.66 -13.58
C ARG A 77 -4.15 -16.68 -14.68
#